data_AF-A0A8T4NFJ0-F1
#
_entry.id   AF-A0A8T4NFJ0-F1
#
_cell.length_a   1.000
_cell.length_b   1.000
_cell.length_c   1.000
_cell.angle_alpha   90.00
_cell.angle_beta   90.00
_cell.angle_gamma   90.00
#
_symmetry.space_group_name_H-M   'P 1'
#
loop_
_entity.id
_entity.type
_entity.pdbx_description
1 polymer ?
#
loop_
_entity_poly.entity_id
_entity_poly.type
_entity_poly.pdbx_seq_one_letter_code
_entity_poly.pdbx_strand_id
1 'polypeptide(L)' 'MPKNKIRYLKPRMEFNPGRQIYEPVLPLRKVGKKIRISVNWKWIIILLLTLGLLLAIFLVFLRIMYN' A
#
# COMPACT_ATOMS: atom_id res chain seq x y z
N MET A 1 -24.23 7.30 -24.68
CA MET A 1 -23.08 6.39 -24.53
C MET A 1 -21.85 7.06 -25.13
N PRO A 2 -20.81 7.46 -24.36
CA PRO A 2 -19.64 8.05 -24.99
C PRO A 2 -18.78 6.93 -25.59
N LYS A 3 -18.57 7.03 -26.91
CA LYS A 3 -17.68 6.19 -27.71
C LYS A 3 -16.24 6.36 -27.20
N ASN A 4 -15.69 5.31 -26.58
CA ASN A 4 -14.28 5.31 -26.14
C ASN A 4 -13.38 5.32 -27.39
N LYS A 5 -12.87 6.49 -27.79
CA LYS A 5 -11.86 6.63 -28.86
C LYS A 5 -10.54 6.10 -28.32
N ILE A 6 -10.22 4.85 -28.63
CA ILE A 6 -8.89 4.28 -28.37
C ILE A 6 -7.89 5.06 -29.25
N ARG A 7 -7.15 5.99 -28.64
CA ARG A 7 -6.02 6.66 -29.31
C ARG A 7 -4.87 5.66 -29.36
N TYR A 8 -4.61 5.11 -30.55
CA TYR A 8 -3.43 4.30 -30.81
C TYR A 8 -2.18 5.19 -30.68
N LEU A 9 -1.50 5.12 -29.55
CA LEU A 9 -0.19 5.75 -29.36
C LEU A 9 0.86 4.86 -30.04
N LYS A 10 1.44 5.34 -31.15
CA LYS A 10 2.60 4.68 -31.75
C LYS A 10 3.77 4.73 -30.76
N PRO A 11 4.37 3.59 -30.39
CA PRO A 11 5.56 3.59 -29.53
C PRO A 11 6.72 4.29 -30.25
N ARG A 12 7.54 5.02 -29.49
CA ARG A 12 8.78 5.60 -30.03
C ARG A 12 9.72 4.46 -30.41
N MET A 13 10.38 4.56 -31.56
CA MET A 13 11.40 3.62 -31.99
C MET A 13 12.78 4.21 -31.76
N GLU A 14 13.72 3.37 -31.32
CA GLU A 14 15.10 3.75 -31.06
C GLU A 14 16.04 2.81 -31.84
N PHE A 15 17.09 3.38 -32.41
CA PHE A 15 18.03 2.62 -33.23
C PHE A 15 19.02 1.86 -32.35
N ASN A 16 19.08 0.53 -32.52
CA ASN A 16 20.04 -0.31 -31.81
C ASN A 16 21.30 -0.50 -32.69
N PRO A 17 22.41 0.21 -32.42
CA PRO A 17 23.61 0.17 -33.27
C PRO A 17 24.28 -1.22 -33.30
N GLY A 18 24.10 -2.03 -32.25
CA GLY A 18 24.67 -3.38 -32.19
C GLY A 18 23.94 -4.41 -33.07
N ARG A 19 22.68 -4.13 -33.42
CA ARG A 19 21.85 -4.98 -34.29
C ARG A 19 21.49 -4.33 -35.63
N GLN A 20 21.81 -3.05 -35.81
CA GLN A 20 21.43 -2.24 -36.96
C GLN A 20 19.91 -2.24 -37.23
N ILE A 21 19.10 -2.40 -36.18
CA ILE A 21 17.64 -2.50 -36.26
C ILE A 21 17.00 -1.44 -35.36
N TYR A 22 15.86 -0.90 -35.80
CA TYR A 22 15.02 -0.03 -34.98
C TYR A 22 14.11 -0.87 -34.08
N GLU A 23 14.24 -0.71 -32.76
CA GLU A 23 13.45 -1.44 -31.77
C GLU A 23 12.47 -0.48 -31.08
N PRO A 24 11.22 -0.89 -30.79
CA PRO A 24 10.27 -0.07 -30.07
C PRO A 24 10.70 0.10 -28.60
N VAL A 25 10.73 1.33 -28.11
CA VAL A 25 11.01 1.65 -26.72
C VAL A 25 9.82 1.21 -25.88
N LEU A 26 9.96 0.07 -25.21
CA LEU A 26 8.96 -0.43 -24.27
C LEU A 26 9.04 0.38 -22.97
N PRO A 27 7.90 0.80 -22.38
CA PRO A 27 7.91 1.42 -21.07
C PRO A 27 8.47 0.42 -20.06
N LEU A 28 9.42 0.87 -19.24
CA LEU A 28 9.94 0.07 -18.14
C LEU A 28 8.76 -0.42 -17.28
N ARG A 29 8.65 -1.74 -17.14
CA ARG A 29 7.62 -2.37 -16.31
C ARG A 29 7.76 -1.79 -14.91
N LYS A 30 6.71 -1.13 -14.39
CA LYS A 30 6.70 -0.58 -13.03
C LYS A 30 6.93 -1.72 -12.05
N VAL A 31 8.17 -1.89 -11.61
CA VAL A 31 8.55 -2.85 -10.56
C VAL A 31 7.87 -2.40 -9.26
N GLY A 32 7.34 -3.38 -8.52
CA GLY A 32 6.38 -3.23 -7.43
C GLY A 32 6.53 -1.95 -6.59
N LYS A 33 5.39 -1.26 -6.44
CA LYS A 33 5.23 -0.12 -5.55
C LYS A 33 5.69 -0.55 -4.15
N LYS A 34 6.85 -0.08 -3.69
CA LYS A 34 7.30 -0.28 -2.30
C LYS A 34 6.26 0.37 -1.40
N ILE A 35 5.42 -0.45 -0.79
CA ILE A 35 4.42 0.01 0.19
C ILE A 35 5.22 0.50 1.39
N ARG A 36 5.43 1.81 1.48
CA ARG A 36 5.94 2.45 2.70
C ARG A 36 4.79 2.47 3.70
N ILE A 37 4.70 1.42 4.52
CA ILE A 37 3.79 1.38 5.65
C ILE A 37 4.33 2.38 6.67
N SER A 38 3.69 3.54 6.75
CA SER A 38 3.94 4.49 7.84
C SER A 38 3.10 4.03 9.02
N VAL A 39 3.77 3.50 10.05
CA VAL A 39 3.10 3.13 11.29
C VAL A 39 2.75 4.41 12.04
N ASN A 40 1.46 4.60 12.30
CA ASN A 40 0.97 5.79 12.96
C ASN A 40 0.91 5.54 14.48
N TRP A 41 1.89 6.08 15.21
CA TRP A 41 2.08 5.90 16.66
C TRP A 41 0.85 6.26 17.50
N LYS A 42 -0.01 7.16 17.03
CA LYS A 42 -1.27 7.50 17.72
C LYS A 42 -2.17 6.27 17.90
N TRP A 43 -2.25 5.40 16.89
CA TRP A 43 -3.07 4.18 16.96
C TRP A 43 -2.51 3.16 17.94
N ILE A 44 -1.18 3.07 18.07
CA ILE A 44 -0.54 2.19 19.06
C ILE A 44 -0.87 2.66 20.48
N ILE A 45 -0.83 3.97 20.73
CA ILE A 45 -1.14 4.55 22.04
C ILE A 45 -2.60 4.33 22.41
N ILE A 46 -3.52 4.56 21.45
CA ILE A 46 -4.96 4.31 21.64
C ILE A 46 -5.20 2.83 21.99
N LEU A 47 -4.54 1.91 21.28
CA LEU A 47 -4.68 0.48 21.50
C LEU A 47 -4.18 0.08 22.91
N LEU A 48 -3.05 0.63 23.35
CA LEU A 48 -2.51 0.40 24.69
C LEU A 48 -3.46 0.89 25.79
N LEU A 49 -4.03 2.09 25.63
CA LEU A 49 -4.98 2.67 26.58
C LEU A 49 -6.25 1.83 26.69
N THR A 50 -6.82 1.41 25.55
CA THR A 50 -8.03 0.56 25.55
C THR A 50 -7.78 -0.78 26.22
N LEU A 51 -6.62 -1.39 26.01
CA LEU A 51 -6.27 -2.67 26.60
C LEU A 51 -6.07 -2.55 28.12
N GLY A 52 -5.41 -1.48 28.58
CA GLY A 52 -5.23 -1.20 30.00
C GLY A 52 -6.55 -0.95 30.73
N LEU A 53 -7.50 -0.24 30.09
CA LEU A 53 -8.81 0.04 30.66
C LEU A 53 -9.64 -1.24 30.85
N LEU A 54 -9.63 -2.12 29.84
CA LEU A 54 -10.31 -3.42 29.91
C LEU A 54 -9.76 -4.30 31.03
N LEU A 55 -8.44 -4.31 31.22
CA LEU A 55 -7.77 -5.03 32.30
C LEU A 55 -8.18 -4.50 33.68
N ALA A 56 -8.24 -3.17 33.84
CA ALA A 56 -8.67 -2.56 35.08
C ALA A 56 -10.12 -2.94 35.43
N ILE A 57 -11.04 -2.86 34.46
CA ILE A 57 -12.45 -3.25 34.63
C ILE A 57 -12.55 -4.73 35.02
N PHE A 58 -11.79 -5.60 34.34
CA PHE A 58 -11.77 -7.03 34.63
C PHE A 58 -11.31 -7.34 36.06
N LEU A 59 -10.24 -6.69 36.52
CA LEU A 59 -9.74 -6.87 37.89
C LEU A 59 -10.72 -6.36 38.95
N VAL A 60 -11.43 -5.26 38.69
CA VAL A 60 -12.48 -4.77 39.59
C VAL A 60 -13.64 -5.77 39.64
N PHE A 61 -14.07 -6.31 38.49
CA PHE A 61 -15.12 -7.32 38.44
C PHE A 61 -14.73 -8.59 39.21
N LEU A 62 -13.50 -9.06 39.03
CA LEU A 62 -12.95 -10.19 39.80
C LEU A 62 -12.95 -9.87 41.30
N ARG A 63 -12.52 -8.68 41.70
CA ARG A 63 -12.56 -8.28 43.10
C ARG A 63 -13.98 -8.31 43.69
N ILE A 64 -14.99 -7.90 42.93
CA ILE A 64 -16.40 -7.92 43.38
C ILE A 64 -16.92 -9.37 43.48
N MET A 65 -16.52 -10.26 42.59
CA MET A 65 -17.00 -11.64 42.55
C MET A 65 -16.39 -12.53 43.64
N TYR A 66 -15.16 -12.24 44.09
CA TYR A 66 -14.40 -13.06 45.02
C TYR A 66 -14.36 -12.50 46.45
N ASN A 67 -15.06 -11.40 46.72
CA ASN A 67 -15.11 -10.73 48.01
C ASN A 67 -16.57 -10.57 48.45
#